data_AF-A0A9X6ZW22-F1
#
_entry.id   AF-A0A9X6ZW22-F1
#
_cell.length_a   1.000
_cell.length_b   1.000
_cell.length_c   1.000
_cell.angle_alpha   90.00
_cell.angle_beta   90.00
_cell.angle_gamma   90.00
#
_symmetry.space_group_name_H-M   'P 1'
#
loop_
_entity.id
_entity.type
_entity.pdbx_description
1 polymer ?
#
loop_
_entity_poly.entity_id
_entity_poly.type
_entity_poly.pdbx_seq_one_letter_code
_entity_poly.pdbx_strand_id
1 'polypeptide(L)'
;MAGYNFLNNQYYEIINKNSGKVAAVSGGSTSNGADIIQWFRNNADDQRFVFFALDGGIYAIVAKHSGKVWGVTNRSTSDGASIIQWQWDGDNNQEWYTNNVSSDYEIINKNSGKVVAVSGGSTSDGADIIQWFRNNEPDQKWSFKAVETIQLPAVLNTKPLPDIPKYTSSPNEVLPAQTVPVITATALLPCIMVEDNLWDDRAKMQSSP
;
A
#
# COMPACT_ATOMS: atom_id res chain seq x y z
N MET A 1 16.46 8.78 -6.60
CA MET A 1 16.41 8.09 -5.29
C MET A 1 16.35 6.61 -5.59
N ALA A 2 17.22 5.80 -4.98
CA ALA A 2 17.08 4.34 -5.04
C ALA A 2 16.13 3.95 -3.91
N GLY A 3 14.87 3.66 -4.24
CA GLY A 3 13.86 3.23 -3.27
C GLY A 3 14.07 1.78 -2.83
N TYR A 4 13.35 1.36 -1.79
CA TYR A 4 13.27 -0.06 -1.44
C TYR A 4 12.51 -0.82 -2.54
N ASN A 5 13.00 -2.01 -2.91
CA ASN A 5 12.31 -2.88 -3.85
C ASN A 5 11.36 -3.81 -3.08
N PHE A 6 10.12 -3.36 -2.87
CA PHE A 6 9.12 -4.16 -2.18
C PHE A 6 8.65 -5.32 -3.06
N LEU A 7 8.41 -6.48 -2.44
CA LEU A 7 7.69 -7.56 -3.07
C LEU A 7 6.20 -7.23 -2.98
N ASN A 8 5.53 -7.20 -4.13
CA ASN A 8 4.11 -6.82 -4.26
C ASN A 8 3.13 -7.79 -3.55
N ASN A 9 3.65 -8.85 -2.91
CA ASN A 9 2.87 -9.88 -2.25
C ASN A 9 3.34 -10.16 -0.82
N GLN A 10 3.85 -9.15 -0.12
CA GLN A 10 4.30 -9.31 1.28
C GLN A 10 3.71 -8.23 2.17
N TYR A 11 3.37 -8.63 3.39
CA TYR A 11 3.23 -7.72 4.51
C TYR A 11 4.58 -7.50 5.17
N TYR A 12 4.80 -6.26 5.58
CA TYR A 12 6.02 -5.77 6.22
C TYR A 12 5.70 -5.19 7.59
N GLU A 13 6.62 -5.41 8.53
CA GLU A 13 6.77 -4.53 9.69
C GLU A 13 7.72 -3.38 9.33
N ILE A 14 7.36 -2.17 9.74
CA ILE A 14 8.15 -0.94 9.54
C ILE A 14 8.82 -0.61 10.87
N ILE A 15 10.14 -0.76 10.96
CA ILE A 15 10.89 -0.74 12.22
C ILE A 15 11.70 0.56 12.30
N ASN A 16 11.48 1.35 13.36
CA ASN A 16 12.24 2.57 13.58
C ASN A 16 13.67 2.26 14.04
N LYS A 17 14.66 2.96 13.48
CA LYS A 17 16.08 2.76 13.80
C LYS A 17 16.44 3.21 15.20
N ASN A 18 15.84 4.29 15.70
CA ASN A 18 16.15 4.86 17.02
C ASN A 18 15.69 3.95 18.16
N SER A 19 14.46 3.45 18.08
CA SER A 19 13.82 2.71 19.18
C SER A 19 13.79 1.19 19.00
N GLY A 20 13.96 0.69 17.77
CA GLY A 20 13.74 -0.71 17.40
C GLY A 20 12.27 -1.16 17.45
N LYS A 21 11.34 -0.22 17.72
CA LYS A 21 9.89 -0.47 17.73
C LYS A 21 9.31 -0.44 16.31
N VAL A 22 8.10 -0.95 16.17
CA VAL A 22 7.39 -1.01 14.88
C VAL A 22 6.31 0.06 14.80
N ALA A 23 6.03 0.55 13.60
CA ALA A 23 4.82 1.31 13.33
C ALA A 23 3.59 0.44 13.59
N ALA A 24 2.53 1.03 14.13
CA ALA A 24 1.28 0.38 14.46
C ALA A 24 0.12 1.37 14.32
N VAL A 25 -1.09 0.88 14.02
CA VAL A 25 -2.29 1.70 14.13
C VAL A 25 -2.76 1.74 15.58
N SER A 26 -2.93 2.94 16.13
CA SER A 26 -3.26 3.14 17.54
C SER A 26 -4.52 2.36 17.94
N GLY A 27 -4.36 1.52 18.98
CA GLY A 27 -5.42 0.67 19.52
C GLY A 27 -5.96 -0.40 18.56
N GLY A 28 -5.30 -0.67 17.43
CA GLY A 28 -5.82 -1.55 16.38
C GLY A 28 -7.13 -1.05 15.77
N SER A 29 -7.38 0.27 15.84
CA SER A 29 -8.61 0.89 15.33
C SER A 29 -8.78 0.61 13.84
N THR A 30 -10.03 0.45 13.38
CA THR A 30 -10.37 0.35 11.95
C THR A 30 -10.97 1.64 11.39
N SER A 31 -11.09 2.68 12.21
CA SER A 31 -11.69 3.96 11.86
C SER A 31 -10.71 4.89 11.16
N ASN A 32 -11.23 5.69 10.24
CA ASN A 32 -10.53 6.84 9.67
C ASN A 32 -10.06 7.79 10.79
N GLY A 33 -8.83 8.30 10.66
CA GLY A 33 -8.26 9.27 11.60
C GLY A 33 -7.53 8.66 12.79
N ALA A 34 -7.44 7.34 12.90
CA ALA A 34 -6.60 6.73 13.92
C ALA A 34 -5.12 6.96 13.63
N ASP A 35 -4.37 7.39 14.63
CA ASP A 35 -2.94 7.69 14.50
C ASP A 35 -2.12 6.45 14.19
N ILE A 36 -1.08 6.65 13.37
CA ILE A 36 0.05 5.74 13.27
C ILE A 36 1.02 6.10 14.40
N ILE A 37 1.37 5.12 15.22
CA ILE A 37 2.24 5.28 16.38
C ILE A 37 3.39 4.29 16.30
N GLN A 38 4.46 4.47 17.08
CA GLN A 38 5.37 3.37 17.35
C GLN A 38 4.86 2.53 18.54
N TRP A 39 5.08 1.22 18.47
CA TRP A 39 4.70 0.30 19.53
C TRP A 39 5.67 -0.88 19.61
N PHE A 40 5.77 -1.51 20.78
CA PHE A 40 6.52 -2.74 20.93
C PHE A 40 5.96 -3.82 19.98
N ARG A 41 6.85 -4.61 19.38
CA ARG A 41 6.45 -5.67 18.46
C ARG A 41 5.67 -6.74 19.21
N ASN A 42 4.42 -6.95 18.81
CA ASN A 42 3.54 -7.97 19.38
C ASN A 42 2.94 -8.92 18.30
N ASN A 43 3.40 -8.79 17.05
CA ASN A 43 2.93 -9.54 15.88
C ASN A 43 1.44 -9.34 15.55
N ALA A 44 0.78 -8.29 16.06
CA ALA A 44 -0.60 -8.01 15.73
C ALA A 44 -0.75 -7.50 14.28
N ASP A 45 -1.93 -7.68 13.69
CA ASP A 45 -2.19 -7.30 12.30
C ASP A 45 -2.16 -5.77 12.09
N ASP A 46 -2.39 -4.98 13.13
CA ASP A 46 -2.24 -3.51 13.09
C ASP A 46 -0.79 -3.03 13.00
N GLN A 47 0.18 -3.95 13.11
CA GLN A 47 1.62 -3.70 12.92
C GLN A 47 2.13 -4.17 11.54
N ARG A 48 1.23 -4.64 10.66
CA ARG A 48 1.57 -5.23 9.36
C ARG A 48 1.02 -4.37 8.22
N PHE A 49 1.91 -3.98 7.31
CA PHE A 49 1.57 -3.09 6.20
C PHE A 49 2.02 -3.68 4.86
N VAL A 50 1.22 -3.52 3.82
CA VAL A 50 1.64 -3.79 2.44
C VAL A 50 1.95 -2.46 1.73
N PHE A 51 2.93 -2.49 0.84
CA PHE A 51 3.27 -1.37 -0.02
C PHE A 51 2.74 -1.66 -1.42
N PHE A 52 1.56 -1.15 -1.75
CA PHE A 52 1.03 -1.26 -3.11
C PHE A 52 1.76 -0.27 -4.01
N ALA A 53 2.46 -0.80 -5.01
CA ALA A 53 3.16 0.00 -6.00
C ALA A 53 2.16 0.76 -6.87
N LEU A 54 2.40 2.07 -6.98
CA LEU A 54 1.80 2.96 -7.96
C LEU A 54 2.85 3.28 -9.04
N ASP A 55 2.44 4.04 -10.06
CA ASP A 55 3.37 4.48 -11.10
C ASP A 55 4.44 5.44 -10.54
N GLY A 56 5.62 5.45 -11.17
CA GLY A 56 6.69 6.40 -10.84
C GLY A 56 7.43 6.12 -9.53
N GLY A 57 7.36 4.88 -9.01
CA GLY A 57 8.06 4.47 -7.78
C GLY A 57 7.40 5.00 -6.50
N ILE A 58 6.11 5.31 -6.59
CA ILE A 58 5.26 5.74 -5.49
C ILE A 58 4.57 4.51 -4.89
N TYR A 59 4.25 4.56 -3.61
CA TYR A 59 3.51 3.52 -2.91
C TYR A 59 2.33 4.09 -2.13
N ALA A 60 1.25 3.32 -2.06
CA ALA A 60 0.25 3.41 -0.99
C ALA A 60 0.63 2.40 0.11
N ILE A 61 0.67 2.85 1.37
CA ILE A 61 1.02 2.00 2.52
C ILE A 61 -0.28 1.59 3.21
N VAL A 62 -0.65 0.32 3.16
CA VAL A 62 -1.99 -0.15 3.60
C VAL A 62 -1.87 -1.06 4.81
N ALA A 63 -2.66 -0.78 5.84
CA ALA A 63 -2.70 -1.59 7.07
C ALA A 63 -3.51 -2.87 6.85
N LYS A 64 -2.93 -4.02 7.23
CA LYS A 64 -3.55 -5.34 7.05
C LYS A 64 -4.91 -5.46 7.76
N HIS A 65 -5.00 -4.97 9.00
CA HIS A 65 -6.17 -5.20 9.85
C HIS A 65 -7.39 -4.36 9.45
N SER A 66 -7.21 -3.25 8.75
CA SER A 66 -8.28 -2.28 8.43
C SER A 66 -8.48 -2.05 6.93
N GLY A 67 -7.50 -2.38 6.08
CA GLY A 67 -7.51 -2.05 4.65
C GLY A 67 -7.33 -0.56 4.34
N LYS A 68 -7.02 0.26 5.36
CA LYS A 68 -6.85 1.72 5.23
C LYS A 68 -5.40 2.08 4.98
N VAL A 69 -5.20 3.21 4.32
CA VAL A 69 -3.89 3.70 3.91
C VAL A 69 -3.31 4.69 4.91
N TRP A 70 -1.99 4.81 4.96
CA TRP A 70 -1.34 5.92 5.63
C TRP A 70 -1.59 7.22 4.87
N GLY A 71 -1.98 8.27 5.59
CA GLY A 71 -2.08 9.62 5.07
C GLY A 71 -1.61 10.65 6.08
N VAL A 72 -1.04 11.75 5.60
CA VAL A 72 -0.78 12.92 6.47
C VAL A 72 -2.11 13.59 6.80
N THR A 73 -2.38 13.81 8.08
CA THR A 73 -3.64 14.41 8.55
C THR A 73 -3.90 15.77 7.90
N ASN A 74 -5.16 16.01 7.52
CA ASN A 74 -5.63 17.23 6.84
C ASN A 74 -4.82 17.64 5.59
N ARG A 75 -4.13 16.70 4.94
CA ARG A 75 -3.22 16.96 3.80
C ARG A 75 -2.16 18.02 4.12
N SER A 76 -1.82 18.16 5.41
CA SER A 76 -0.92 19.19 5.90
C SER A 76 0.46 19.06 5.28
N THR A 77 1.13 20.19 5.06
CA THR A 77 2.55 20.24 4.69
C THR A 77 3.42 20.74 5.84
N SER A 78 2.85 20.99 7.02
CA SER A 78 3.58 21.46 8.20
C SER A 78 4.34 20.35 8.89
N ASP A 79 5.47 20.70 9.51
CA ASP A 79 6.17 19.83 10.46
C ASP A 79 5.25 19.48 11.64
N GLY A 80 5.32 18.23 12.09
CA GLY A 80 4.55 17.76 13.25
C GLY A 80 3.15 17.28 12.92
N ALA A 81 2.72 17.33 11.65
CA ALA A 81 1.45 16.74 11.28
C ALA A 81 1.51 15.22 11.40
N SER A 82 0.56 14.65 12.15
CA SER A 82 0.46 13.20 12.38
C SER A 82 0.19 12.43 11.10
N ILE A 83 0.75 11.22 11.05
CA ILE A 83 0.38 10.21 10.07
C ILE A 83 -0.78 9.43 10.67
N ILE A 84 -1.87 9.32 9.91
CA ILE A 84 -3.09 8.64 10.32
C ILE A 84 -3.42 7.54 9.30
N GLN A 85 -4.26 6.58 9.67
CA GLN A 85 -4.94 5.76 8.68
C GLN A 85 -6.18 6.48 8.13
N TRP A 86 -6.43 6.34 6.84
CA TRP A 86 -7.61 6.87 6.17
C TRP A 86 -8.04 5.96 5.02
N GLN A 87 -9.29 6.06 4.58
CA GLN A 87 -9.73 5.43 3.34
C GLN A 87 -8.91 5.96 2.16
N TRP A 88 -8.62 5.12 1.17
CA TRP A 88 -7.90 5.57 -0.02
C TRP A 88 -8.74 6.59 -0.80
N ASP A 89 -8.21 7.79 -1.02
CA ASP A 89 -8.82 8.83 -1.86
C ASP A 89 -7.94 9.23 -3.06
N GLY A 90 -6.73 8.66 -3.16
CA GLY A 90 -5.79 8.94 -4.24
C GLY A 90 -5.13 10.31 -4.15
N ASP A 91 -5.22 10.99 -3.00
CA ASP A 91 -4.57 12.27 -2.80
C ASP A 91 -3.07 12.12 -2.50
N ASN A 92 -2.28 13.12 -2.90
CA ASN A 92 -0.83 13.11 -2.74
C ASN A 92 -0.36 12.96 -1.28
N ASN A 93 -1.21 13.25 -0.27
CA ASN A 93 -0.86 13.08 1.14
C ASN A 93 -0.90 11.60 1.58
N GLN A 94 -1.45 10.72 0.76
CA GLN A 94 -1.51 9.26 0.95
C GLN A 94 -0.48 8.50 0.10
N GLU A 95 0.31 9.24 -0.67
CA GLU A 95 1.29 8.70 -1.60
C GLU A 95 2.71 8.90 -1.07
N TRP A 96 3.51 7.84 -1.14
CA TRP A 96 4.80 7.78 -0.45
C TRP A 96 5.92 7.31 -1.37
N TYR A 97 7.06 7.99 -1.29
CA TYR A 97 8.32 7.48 -1.83
C TYR A 97 9.11 6.80 -0.72
N THR A 98 10.05 5.93 -1.10
CA THR A 98 11.12 5.51 -0.20
C THR A 98 12.47 5.94 -0.76
N ASN A 99 13.40 6.26 0.14
CA ASN A 99 14.77 6.63 -0.23
C ASN A 99 15.76 5.85 0.64
N ASN A 100 16.69 5.14 0.00
CA ASN A 100 17.76 4.47 0.70
C ASN A 100 18.74 5.48 1.33
N VAL A 101 19.05 5.27 2.61
CA VAL A 101 20.06 6.00 3.38
C VAL A 101 20.94 4.99 4.11
N SER A 102 22.01 4.56 3.43
CA SER A 102 22.93 3.52 3.91
C SER A 102 22.19 2.17 4.10
N SER A 103 22.18 1.61 5.32
CA SER A 103 21.46 0.37 5.64
C SER A 103 19.95 0.55 5.89
N ASP A 104 19.49 1.79 6.02
CA ASP A 104 18.13 2.13 6.41
C ASP A 104 17.44 2.94 5.29
N TYR A 105 16.17 3.30 5.52
CA TYR A 105 15.34 4.00 4.54
C TYR A 105 14.60 5.16 5.18
N GLU A 106 14.33 6.19 4.38
CA GLU A 106 13.35 7.23 4.69
C GLU A 106 12.05 6.91 3.94
N ILE A 107 10.91 7.24 4.55
CA ILE A 107 9.59 7.25 3.90
C ILE A 107 9.22 8.71 3.70
N ILE A 108 8.96 9.12 2.47
CA ILE A 108 8.78 10.53 2.09
C ILE A 108 7.37 10.74 1.56
N ASN A 109 6.64 11.69 2.13
CA ASN A 109 5.32 12.03 1.63
C ASN A 109 5.41 12.78 0.30
N LYS A 110 4.63 12.38 -0.71
CA LYS A 110 4.62 13.03 -2.03
C LYS A 110 4.11 14.47 -1.98
N ASN A 111 3.10 14.75 -1.15
CA ASN A 111 2.52 16.10 -1.06
C ASN A 111 3.49 17.12 -0.44
N SER A 112 4.15 16.78 0.66
CA SER A 112 4.97 17.73 1.42
C SER A 112 6.48 17.62 1.17
N GLY A 113 6.96 16.51 0.63
CA GLY A 113 8.39 16.18 0.52
C GLY A 113 9.08 15.91 1.86
N LYS A 114 8.33 15.86 2.97
CA LYS A 114 8.84 15.59 4.32
C LYS A 114 8.95 14.09 4.59
N VAL A 115 9.76 13.75 5.59
CA VAL A 115 10.01 12.35 5.97
C VAL A 115 9.16 11.94 7.17
N VAL A 116 8.81 10.66 7.24
CA VAL A 116 8.17 10.04 8.40
C VAL A 116 9.18 9.94 9.55
N ALA A 117 8.78 10.42 10.72
CA ALA A 117 9.61 10.49 11.92
C ALA A 117 8.81 10.09 13.17
N VAL A 118 9.49 9.56 14.19
CA VAL A 118 8.88 9.41 15.52
C VAL A 118 8.96 10.74 16.27
N SER A 119 7.82 11.24 16.76
CA SER A 119 7.73 12.54 17.39
C SER A 119 8.73 12.70 18.55
N GLY A 120 9.53 13.77 18.48
CA GLY A 120 10.56 14.09 19.47
C GLY A 120 11.67 13.05 19.62
N GLY A 121 11.83 12.12 18.66
CA GLY A 121 12.76 11.01 18.79
C GLY A 121 12.47 10.08 19.97
N SER A 122 11.21 10.05 20.43
CA SER A 122 10.81 9.23 21.57
C SER A 122 11.09 7.76 21.34
N THR A 123 11.34 7.03 22.43
CA THR A 123 11.44 5.56 22.43
C THR A 123 10.29 4.92 23.20
N SER A 124 9.30 5.69 23.66
CA SER A 124 8.13 5.19 24.38
C SER A 124 7.13 4.52 23.45
N ASP A 125 6.44 3.50 23.95
CA ASP A 125 5.25 2.96 23.32
C ASP A 125 4.18 4.05 23.22
N GLY A 126 3.53 4.14 22.06
CA GLY A 126 2.48 5.12 21.80
C GLY A 126 2.99 6.49 21.36
N ALA A 127 4.29 6.66 21.16
CA ALA A 127 4.79 7.88 20.57
C ALA A 127 4.27 8.02 19.13
N ASP A 128 3.77 9.23 18.83
CA ASP A 128 3.17 9.55 17.54
C ASP A 128 4.20 9.45 16.40
N ILE A 129 3.74 9.00 15.24
CA ILE A 129 4.50 9.04 14.00
C ILE A 129 3.98 10.21 13.16
N ILE A 130 4.88 11.13 12.85
CA ILE A 130 4.59 12.43 12.24
C ILE A 130 5.37 12.57 10.92
N GLN A 131 5.01 13.57 10.12
CA GLN A 131 5.94 14.09 9.13
C GLN A 131 6.84 15.18 9.75
N TRP A 132 8.10 15.22 9.33
CA TRP A 132 9.06 16.20 9.79
C TRP A 132 10.06 16.56 8.68
N PHE A 133 10.65 17.75 8.76
CA PHE A 133 11.74 18.12 7.87
C PHE A 133 12.90 17.14 8.03
N ARG A 134 13.56 16.82 6.91
CA ARG A 134 14.68 15.89 6.90
C ARG A 134 15.86 16.49 7.67
N ASN A 135 16.27 15.84 8.76
CA ASN A 135 17.42 16.22 9.58
C ASN A 135 18.41 15.05 9.77
N ASN A 136 18.17 13.90 9.13
CA ASN A 136 19.04 12.71 9.15
C ASN A 136 19.19 12.06 10.55
N GLU A 137 18.26 12.35 11.47
CA GLU A 137 18.24 11.74 12.79
C GLU A 137 17.76 10.28 12.74
N PRO A 138 18.14 9.43 13.72
CA PRO A 138 17.74 8.02 13.77
C PRO A 138 16.23 7.79 13.82
N ASP A 139 15.44 8.73 14.36
CA ASP A 139 13.99 8.63 14.41
C ASP A 139 13.31 8.77 13.05
N GLN A 140 14.04 9.25 12.03
CA GLN A 140 13.59 9.36 10.64
C GLN A 140 13.99 8.16 9.77
N LYS A 141 14.68 7.18 10.35
CA LYS A 141 15.24 6.03 9.64
C LYS A 141 14.48 4.76 9.96
N TRP A 142 14.14 4.01 8.92
CA TRP A 142 13.26 2.85 9.00
C TRP A 142 13.89 1.66 8.29
N SER A 143 13.62 0.46 8.81
CA SER A 143 13.91 -0.80 8.12
C SER A 143 12.61 -1.58 7.90
N PHE A 144 12.56 -2.33 6.80
CA PHE A 144 11.38 -3.10 6.42
C PHE A 144 11.67 -4.59 6.55
N LYS A 145 10.83 -5.29 7.30
CA LYS A 145 10.93 -6.75 7.49
C LYS A 145 9.70 -7.42 6.94
N ALA A 146 9.85 -8.24 5.89
CA ALA A 146 8.77 -9.09 5.40
C ALA A 146 8.40 -10.12 6.48
N VAL A 147 7.11 -10.25 6.78
CA VAL A 147 6.60 -11.10 7.86
C VAL A 147 5.52 -12.09 7.42
N GLU A 148 4.87 -11.85 6.29
CA GLU A 148 3.79 -12.70 5.80
C GLU A 148 3.57 -12.52 4.29
N THR A 149 3.35 -13.63 3.58
CA THR A 149 3.13 -13.62 2.13
C THR A 149 1.65 -13.61 1.78
N ILE A 150 1.27 -12.67 0.94
CA ILE A 150 -0.04 -12.58 0.29
C ILE A 150 -0.10 -13.62 -0.84
N GLN A 151 -1.17 -14.42 -0.86
CA GLN A 151 -1.43 -15.34 -1.96
C GLN A 151 -2.10 -14.57 -3.10
N LEU A 152 -1.39 -14.41 -4.21
CA LEU A 152 -1.92 -13.74 -5.39
C LEU A 152 -2.76 -14.72 -6.23
N PRO A 153 -3.80 -14.23 -6.92
CA PRO A 153 -4.56 -15.07 -7.84
C PRO A 153 -3.70 -15.53 -9.02
N ALA A 154 -4.04 -16.69 -9.57
CA ALA A 154 -3.34 -17.23 -10.73
C ALA A 154 -3.57 -16.33 -11.96
N VAL A 155 -2.48 -15.91 -12.60
CA VAL A 155 -2.53 -15.15 -13.85
C VAL A 155 -2.94 -16.08 -14.99
N LEU A 156 -4.01 -15.75 -15.70
CA LEU A 156 -4.53 -16.56 -16.79
C LEU A 156 -3.68 -16.39 -18.06
N ASN A 157 -3.43 -17.50 -18.75
CA ASN A 157 -2.66 -17.52 -20.00
C ASN A 157 -3.40 -16.78 -21.12
N THR A 158 -2.68 -15.92 -21.84
CA THR A 158 -3.20 -15.22 -23.00
C THR A 158 -3.34 -16.13 -24.21
N LYS A 159 -4.32 -15.85 -25.07
CA LYS A 159 -4.53 -16.54 -26.34
C LYS A 159 -4.59 -15.52 -27.50
N PRO A 160 -4.16 -15.92 -28.71
CA PRO A 160 -4.32 -15.05 -29.88
C PRO A 160 -5.81 -14.80 -30.17
N LEU A 161 -6.10 -13.65 -30.78
CA LEU A 161 -7.44 -13.30 -31.21
C LEU A 161 -7.93 -14.33 -32.25
N PRO A 162 -9.17 -14.87 -32.12
CA PRO A 162 -9.71 -15.76 -33.13
C PRO A 162 -9.96 -15.03 -34.46
N ASP A 163 -9.92 -15.79 -35.55
CA ASP A 163 -10.30 -15.28 -36.86
C ASP A 163 -11.76 -14.80 -36.88
N ILE A 164 -12.03 -13.78 -37.70
CA ILE A 164 -13.38 -13.30 -37.95
C ILE A 164 -14.18 -14.42 -38.64
N PRO A 165 -15.41 -14.74 -38.17
CA PRO A 165 -16.25 -15.75 -38.81
C PRO A 165 -16.47 -15.44 -40.30
N LYS A 166 -16.34 -16.45 -41.15
CA LYS A 166 -16.53 -16.34 -42.60
C LYS A 166 -17.62 -17.30 -43.03
N TYR A 167 -18.42 -16.89 -44.02
CA TYR A 167 -19.35 -17.80 -44.69
C TYR A 167 -18.56 -18.88 -45.43
N THR A 168 -18.89 -20.15 -45.23
CA THR A 168 -18.12 -21.28 -45.78
C THR A 168 -18.95 -22.28 -46.57
N SER A 169 -20.28 -22.27 -46.41
CA SER A 169 -21.14 -23.36 -46.88
C SER A 169 -22.33 -22.92 -47.72
N SER A 170 -22.88 -21.71 -47.51
CA SER A 170 -24.08 -21.23 -48.22
C SER A 170 -24.22 -19.71 -48.20
N PRO A 171 -24.82 -19.08 -49.24
CA PRO A 171 -25.20 -17.67 -49.23
C PRO A 171 -26.20 -17.28 -48.12
N ASN A 172 -26.94 -18.26 -47.60
CA ASN A 172 -27.92 -18.07 -46.51
C ASN A 172 -27.41 -18.61 -45.16
N GLU A 173 -26.11 -18.95 -45.06
CA GLU A 173 -25.51 -19.33 -43.78
C GLU A 173 -25.63 -18.18 -42.78
N VAL A 174 -26.01 -18.48 -41.54
CA VAL A 174 -26.10 -17.47 -40.47
C VAL A 174 -24.85 -17.61 -39.62
N LEU A 175 -23.98 -16.60 -39.64
CA LEU A 175 -22.77 -16.56 -38.83
C LEU A 175 -23.11 -16.36 -37.34
N PRO A 176 -22.25 -16.85 -36.42
CA PRO A 176 -22.41 -16.57 -35.00
C PRO A 176 -22.30 -15.06 -34.74
N ALA A 177 -23.16 -14.56 -33.84
CA ALA A 177 -23.20 -13.14 -33.47
C ALA A 177 -21.94 -12.66 -32.74
N GLN A 178 -21.14 -13.57 -32.19
CA GLN A 178 -19.91 -13.29 -31.45
C GLN A 178 -18.83 -14.33 -31.74
N THR A 179 -17.57 -13.94 -31.64
CA THR A 179 -16.43 -14.87 -31.59
C THR A 179 -16.33 -15.53 -30.21
N VAL A 180 -15.61 -16.65 -30.12
CA VAL A 180 -15.24 -17.24 -28.82
C VAL A 180 -14.39 -16.23 -28.03
N PRO A 181 -14.78 -15.81 -26.82
CA PRO A 181 -13.96 -14.91 -26.01
C PRO A 181 -12.60 -15.52 -25.70
N VAL A 182 -11.55 -14.70 -25.81
CA VAL A 182 -10.19 -15.08 -25.46
C VAL A 182 -9.59 -14.04 -24.52
N ILE A 183 -8.70 -14.49 -23.65
CA ILE A 183 -7.95 -13.61 -22.74
C ILE A 183 -6.76 -13.07 -23.52
N THR A 184 -6.68 -11.76 -23.70
CA THR A 184 -5.57 -11.10 -24.40
C THR A 184 -4.57 -10.45 -23.45
N ALA A 185 -5.02 -10.09 -22.24
CA ALA A 185 -4.20 -9.54 -21.18
C ALA A 185 -4.88 -9.76 -19.82
N THR A 186 -4.10 -9.67 -18.75
CA THR A 186 -4.56 -9.65 -17.37
C THR A 186 -3.72 -8.67 -16.56
N ALA A 187 -4.29 -8.15 -15.48
CA ALA A 187 -3.61 -7.27 -14.53
C ALA A 187 -4.07 -7.59 -13.11
N LEU A 188 -3.17 -7.37 -12.15
CA LEU A 188 -3.52 -7.37 -10.73
C LEU A 188 -3.84 -5.93 -10.34
N LEU A 189 -4.98 -5.73 -9.68
CA LEU A 189 -5.40 -4.43 -9.18
C LEU A 189 -5.35 -4.46 -7.66
N PRO A 190 -4.62 -3.53 -7.01
CA PRO A 190 -4.71 -3.36 -5.56
C PRO A 190 -6.17 -3.14 -5.14
N CYS A 191 -6.61 -3.85 -4.10
CA CYS A 191 -8.01 -3.78 -3.66
C CYS A 191 -8.46 -2.36 -3.29
N ILE A 192 -7.54 -1.49 -2.84
CA ILE A 192 -7.83 -0.08 -2.54
C ILE A 192 -8.29 0.72 -3.78
N MET A 193 -8.02 0.23 -5.00
CA MET A 193 -8.43 0.85 -6.26
C MET A 193 -9.71 0.26 -6.86
N VAL A 194 -10.31 -0.73 -6.20
CA VAL A 194 -11.53 -1.42 -6.66
C VAL A 194 -12.70 -1.01 -5.80
N GLU A 195 -13.72 -0.38 -6.37
CA GLU A 195 -14.98 -0.16 -5.67
C GLU A 195 -15.81 -1.45 -5.70
N ASP A 196 -15.94 -2.10 -4.55
CA ASP A 196 -16.78 -3.28 -4.35
C ASP A 196 -17.81 -2.98 -3.27
N ASN A 197 -19.07 -2.79 -3.68
CA ASN A 197 -20.16 -2.41 -2.79
C ASN A 197 -20.63 -3.53 -1.86
N LEU A 198 -20.08 -4.74 -2.00
CA LEU A 198 -20.42 -5.87 -1.14
C LEU A 198 -19.47 -5.99 0.06
N TRP A 199 -18.25 -5.43 -0.03
CA TRP A 199 -17.16 -5.68 0.91
C TRP A 199 -16.51 -4.38 1.37
N ASP A 200 -16.33 -4.22 2.68
CA ASP A 200 -15.59 -3.08 3.22
C ASP A 200 -14.08 -3.20 2.99
N ASP A 201 -13.33 -2.11 3.25
CA ASP A 201 -11.87 -2.06 3.08
C ASP A 201 -11.15 -3.23 3.76
N ARG A 202 -11.62 -3.59 4.96
CA ARG A 202 -11.04 -4.64 5.79
C ARG A 202 -11.25 -6.01 5.16
N ALA A 203 -12.49 -6.33 4.78
CA ALA A 203 -12.84 -7.60 4.17
C ALA A 203 -12.07 -7.81 2.85
N LYS A 204 -11.95 -6.75 2.05
CA LYS A 204 -11.16 -6.74 0.81
C LYS A 204 -9.70 -7.04 1.09
N MET A 205 -9.06 -6.29 1.99
CA MET A 205 -7.65 -6.49 2.34
C MET A 205 -7.36 -7.89 2.91
N GLN A 206 -8.31 -8.47 3.64
CA GLN A 206 -8.14 -9.77 4.28
C GLN A 206 -8.33 -10.96 3.33
N SER A 207 -9.08 -10.81 2.24
CA SER A 207 -9.41 -11.96 1.37
C SER A 207 -9.04 -11.78 -0.11
N SER A 208 -8.88 -10.56 -0.59
CA SER A 208 -8.44 -10.27 -1.98
C SER A 208 -7.69 -8.93 -2.03
N PRO A 209 -6.52 -8.83 -1.37
CA PRO A 209 -5.72 -7.60 -1.31
C PRO A 209 -5.18 -7.11 -2.65
#